data_AF-A0A537CZM0-F1
#
_entry.id   AF-A0A537CZM0-F1
#
_cell.length_a   1.000
_cell.length_b   1.000
_cell.length_c   1.000
_cell.angle_alpha   90.00
_cell.angle_beta   90.00
_cell.angle_gamma   90.00
#
_symmetry.space_group_name_H-M   'P 1'
#
loop_
_entity.id
_entity.type
_entity.pdbx_description
1 polymer ?
#
loop_
_entity_poly.entity_id
_entity_poly.type
_entity_poly.pdbx_seq_one_letter_code
_entity_poly.pdbx_strand_id
1 'polypeptide(L)'
;MTLRLASPSGTPHPVVFLILILPFGVMAGYLTVTIVYLLTQAGVPVDESAALVAMSYIPHSWKFFWAPLVDTTLSRKTWYLLATTVSGLGIYATGAIPAEAGSLPLLTAVVLLSNFAVTFLAMSVESLMAYGTPEDAKGRSAG
;
A
#
# COMPACT_ATOMS: atom_id res chain seq x y z
N MET A 1 30.35 -32.12 -7.19
CA MET A 1 30.06 -31.68 -5.81
C MET A 1 29.00 -30.59 -5.87
N THR A 2 27.72 -30.97 -5.87
CA THR A 2 26.58 -30.04 -5.91
C THR A 2 26.33 -29.54 -4.49
N LEU A 3 26.70 -28.30 -4.21
CA LEU A 3 26.33 -27.63 -2.96
C LEU A 3 24.79 -27.52 -2.93
N ARG A 4 24.13 -28.36 -2.14
CA ARG A 4 22.74 -28.13 -1.75
C ARG A 4 22.75 -26.93 -0.80
N LEU A 5 22.44 -25.75 -1.33
CA LEU A 5 22.08 -24.61 -0.50
C LEU A 5 20.93 -25.06 0.41
N ALA A 6 21.10 -24.88 1.72
CA ALA A 6 20.06 -25.19 2.69
C ALA A 6 18.74 -24.57 2.24
N SER A 7 17.69 -25.38 2.08
CA SER A 7 16.35 -24.87 1.79
C SER A 7 15.99 -23.87 2.88
N PRO A 8 15.53 -22.66 2.53
CA PRO A 8 15.12 -21.69 3.53
C PRO A 8 14.03 -22.32 4.42
N SER A 9 14.15 -22.05 5.72
CA SER A 9 13.30 -22.55 6.80
C SER A 9 11.81 -22.29 6.51
N GLY A 10 11.03 -23.36 6.39
CA GLY A 10 9.56 -23.40 6.51
C GLY A 10 8.78 -22.56 5.48
N THR A 11 7.71 -23.14 4.94
CA THR A 11 6.71 -22.38 4.21
C THR A 11 6.16 -21.26 5.10
N PRO A 12 6.17 -19.98 4.68
CA PRO A 12 5.56 -18.91 5.47
C PRO A 12 4.08 -19.22 5.69
N HIS A 13 3.63 -19.09 6.93
CA HIS A 13 2.21 -19.22 7.23
C HIS A 13 1.44 -18.07 6.56
N PRO A 14 0.26 -18.29 5.94
CA PRO A 14 -0.51 -17.27 5.23
C PRO A 14 -0.76 -15.97 6.01
N VAL A 15 -0.88 -16.08 7.34
CA VAL A 15 -1.04 -14.92 8.25
C VAL A 15 0.09 -13.89 8.11
N VAL A 16 1.28 -14.29 7.68
CA VAL A 16 2.39 -13.37 7.43
C VAL A 16 2.01 -12.40 6.31
N PHE A 17 1.47 -12.89 5.20
CA PHE A 17 1.07 -12.03 4.09
C PHE A 17 -0.12 -11.15 4.46
N LEU A 18 -1.05 -11.64 5.29
CA LEU A 18 -2.12 -10.83 5.87
C LEU A 18 -1.58 -9.63 6.66
N ILE A 19 -0.60 -9.86 7.54
CA ILE A 19 0.00 -8.80 8.35
C ILE A 19 0.76 -7.81 7.45
N LEU A 20 1.52 -8.32 6.47
CA LEU A 20 2.31 -7.47 5.57
C LEU A 20 1.42 -6.63 4.63
N ILE A 21 0.27 -7.15 4.19
CA ILE A 21 -0.64 -6.39 3.31
C ILE A 21 -1.54 -5.42 4.09
N LEU A 22 -1.63 -5.53 5.41
CA LEU A 22 -2.54 -4.75 6.24
C LEU A 22 -2.46 -3.22 5.99
N PRO A 23 -1.27 -2.59 5.84
CA PRO A 23 -1.21 -1.15 5.58
C PRO A 23 -1.87 -0.72 4.26
N PHE A 24 -1.88 -1.58 3.24
CA PHE A 24 -2.60 -1.33 1.99
C PHE A 24 -4.11 -1.23 2.25
N GLY A 25 -4.67 -2.19 3.00
CA GLY A 25 -6.09 -2.18 3.36
C GLY A 25 -6.47 -1.02 4.28
N VAL A 26 -5.62 -0.71 5.26
CA VAL A 26 -5.83 0.44 6.17
C VAL A 26 -5.86 1.74 5.40
N MET A 27 -4.94 1.98 4.46
CA MET A 27 -4.96 3.20 3.66
C MET A 27 -6.25 3.34 2.87
N ALA A 28 -6.67 2.27 2.17
CA ALA A 28 -7.91 2.29 1.40
C ALA A 28 -9.14 2.58 2.27
N GLY A 29 -9.30 1.88 3.40
CA GLY A 29 -10.44 2.06 4.30
C GLY A 29 -10.41 3.42 5.01
N TYR A 30 -9.26 3.85 5.51
CA TYR A 30 -9.10 5.11 6.22
C TYR A 30 -9.44 6.33 5.34
N LEU A 31 -8.98 6.34 4.08
CA LEU A 31 -9.27 7.43 3.16
C LEU A 31 -10.75 7.47 2.77
N THR A 32 -11.31 6.33 2.38
CA THR A 32 -12.69 6.26 1.85
C THR A 32 -13.76 6.44 2.92
N VAL A 33 -13.46 6.09 4.17
CA VAL A 33 -14.41 6.19 5.28
C VAL A 33 -14.09 7.37 6.17
N THR A 34 -12.93 7.38 6.83
CA THR A 34 -12.62 8.34 7.89
C THR A 34 -12.34 9.73 7.35
N ILE A 35 -11.45 9.88 6.36
CA ILE A 35 -11.08 11.20 5.82
C ILE A 35 -12.28 11.87 5.13
N VAL A 36 -13.02 11.15 4.29
CA VAL A 36 -14.23 11.68 3.66
C VAL A 36 -15.25 12.12 4.70
N TYR A 37 -15.47 11.32 5.75
CA TYR A 37 -16.37 11.72 6.84
C TYR A 37 -15.90 13.01 7.53
N LEU A 38 -14.62 13.12 7.88
CA LEU A 38 -14.09 14.32 8.55
C LEU A 38 -14.19 15.57 7.67
N LEU A 39 -13.86 15.47 6.38
CA LEU A 39 -13.96 16.58 5.44
C LEU A 39 -15.41 17.06 5.27
N THR A 40 -16.35 16.13 5.12
CA THR A 40 -17.78 16.48 4.97
C THR A 40 -18.37 17.08 6.26
N GLN A 41 -17.96 16.60 7.45
CA GLN A 41 -18.32 17.23 8.72
C GLN A 41 -17.75 18.64 8.88
N ALA A 42 -16.59 18.91 8.29
CA ALA A 42 -16.00 20.25 8.24
C ALA A 42 -16.60 21.18 7.18
N GLY A 43 -17.63 20.72 6.46
CA GLY A 43 -18.31 21.50 5.42
C GLY A 43 -17.60 21.50 4.07
N VAL A 44 -16.58 20.66 3.87
CA VAL A 44 -15.97 20.46 2.55
C VAL A 44 -16.99 19.77 1.63
N PRO A 45 -17.21 20.28 0.40
CA PRO A 45 -18.12 19.67 -0.56
C PRO A 45 -17.83 18.18 -0.83
N VAL A 46 -18.90 17.42 -1.07
CA VAL A 46 -18.82 15.96 -1.28
C VAL A 46 -18.05 15.62 -2.56
N ASP A 47 -18.22 16.41 -3.61
CA ASP A 47 -17.50 16.29 -4.87
C ASP A 47 -15.99 16.52 -4.71
N GLU A 48 -15.58 17.49 -3.90
CA GLU A 48 -14.18 17.71 -3.55
C GLU A 48 -13.59 16.53 -2.75
N SER A 49 -14.34 16.01 -1.78
CA SER A 49 -13.93 14.83 -1.00
C SER A 49 -13.82 13.57 -1.87
N ALA A 50 -14.76 13.39 -2.81
CA ALA A 50 -14.74 12.31 -3.78
C ALA A 50 -13.58 12.43 -4.77
N ALA A 51 -13.24 13.66 -5.20
CA ALA A 51 -12.10 13.92 -6.06
C ALA A 51 -10.77 13.51 -5.38
N LEU A 52 -10.61 13.82 -4.08
CA LEU A 52 -9.45 13.37 -3.31
C LEU A 52 -9.33 11.84 -3.29
N VAL A 53 -10.45 11.14 -3.05
CA VAL A 53 -10.48 9.67 -3.10
C VAL A 53 -10.14 9.17 -4.50
N ALA A 54 -10.71 9.75 -5.56
CA ALA A 54 -10.42 9.36 -6.94
C ALA A 54 -8.94 9.53 -7.28
N MET A 55 -8.33 10.64 -6.87
CA MET A 55 -6.89 10.90 -7.02
C MET A 55 -6.04 9.81 -6.34
N SER A 56 -6.47 9.31 -5.18
CA SER A 56 -5.78 8.24 -4.47
C SER A 56 -5.67 6.93 -5.27
N TYR A 57 -6.58 6.68 -6.22
CA TYR A 57 -6.59 5.48 -7.06
C TYR A 57 -5.78 5.57 -8.35
N ILE A 58 -5.31 6.78 -8.71
CA ILE A 58 -4.48 6.97 -9.91
C ILE A 58 -3.22 6.08 -9.88
N PRO A 59 -2.45 6.03 -8.78
CA PRO A 59 -1.27 5.18 -8.73
C PRO A 59 -1.61 3.70 -8.92
N HIS A 60 -2.70 3.23 -8.33
CA HIS A 60 -3.12 1.84 -8.46
C HIS A 60 -3.47 1.47 -9.90
N SER A 61 -4.10 2.38 -10.64
CA SER A 61 -4.48 2.18 -12.05
C SER A 61 -3.27 2.08 -12.98
N TRP A 62 -2.18 2.77 -12.64
CA TRP A 62 -1.00 2.90 -13.48
C TRP A 62 0.24 2.19 -12.92
N LYS A 63 0.08 1.34 -11.89
CA LYS A 63 1.20 0.66 -11.23
C LYS A 63 2.07 -0.20 -12.15
N PHE A 64 1.52 -0.63 -13.28
CA PHE A 64 2.27 -1.36 -14.32
C PHE A 64 3.44 -0.55 -14.91
N PHE A 65 3.38 0.79 -14.89
CA PHE A 65 4.48 1.63 -15.41
C PHE A 65 5.76 1.53 -14.58
N TRP A 66 5.65 1.42 -13.26
CA TRP A 66 6.80 1.26 -12.36
C TRP A 66 7.00 -0.18 -11.88
N ALA A 67 6.18 -1.12 -12.33
CA ALA A 67 6.40 -2.54 -12.05
C ALA A 67 7.82 -3.02 -12.44
N PRO A 68 8.36 -2.68 -13.63
CA PRO A 68 9.71 -3.09 -13.99
C PRO A 68 10.78 -2.55 -13.03
N LEU A 69 10.57 -1.35 -12.47
CA LEU A 69 11.48 -0.78 -11.48
C LEU A 69 11.51 -1.65 -10.23
N VAL A 70 10.35 -2.05 -9.72
CA VAL A 70 10.24 -2.92 -8.53
C VAL A 70 10.91 -4.26 -8.77
N ASP A 71 10.73 -4.83 -9.96
CA ASP A 71 11.20 -6.16 -10.31
C ASP A 71 12.72 -6.25 -10.56
N THR A 72 13.36 -5.15 -10.97
CA THR A 72 14.76 -5.17 -11.47
C THR A 72 15.79 -4.49 -10.57
N THR A 73 15.37 -3.73 -9.55
CA THR A 73 16.31 -2.84 -8.81
C THR A 73 16.67 -3.35 -7.41
N LEU A 74 15.76 -3.26 -6.45
CA LEU A 74 16.00 -3.63 -5.05
C LEU A 74 15.38 -4.99 -4.71
N SER A 75 15.72 -5.51 -3.53
CA SER A 75 15.04 -6.71 -3.02
C SER A 75 13.58 -6.40 -2.64
N ARG A 76 12.69 -7.39 -2.76
CA ARG A 76 11.28 -7.28 -2.34
C ARG A 76 11.12 -6.83 -0.89
N LYS A 77 12.02 -7.29 0.01
CA LYS A 77 12.03 -6.89 1.42
C LYS A 77 12.41 -5.42 1.58
N THR A 78 13.39 -4.95 0.80
CA THR A 78 13.81 -3.54 0.82
C THR A 78 12.70 -2.64 0.30
N TRP A 79 12.08 -2.99 -0.84
CA TRP A 79 10.94 -2.26 -1.37
C TRP A 79 9.77 -2.21 -0.38
N TYR A 80 9.45 -3.35 0.25
CA TYR A 80 8.44 -3.40 1.29
C TYR A 80 8.73 -2.44 2.45
N LEU A 81 9.96 -2.43 2.98
CA LEU A 81 10.33 -1.57 4.11
C LEU A 81 10.26 -0.08 3.77
N LEU A 82 10.79 0.31 2.61
CA LEU A 82 10.71 1.69 2.13
C LEU A 82 9.25 2.13 1.94
N ALA A 83 8.49 1.33 1.21
CA ALA A 83 7.09 1.61 0.91
C ALA A 83 6.23 1.68 2.18
N THR A 84 6.38 0.73 3.10
CA THR A 84 5.66 0.71 4.38
C THR A 84 6.01 1.91 5.24
N THR A 85 7.28 2.31 5.29
CA THR A 85 7.72 3.49 6.04
C THR A 85 7.07 4.76 5.49
N VAL A 86 7.14 4.97 4.17
CA VAL A 86 6.53 6.15 3.53
C VAL A 86 5.01 6.14 3.69
N SER A 87 4.38 4.98 3.54
CA SER A 87 2.92 4.83 3.72
C SER A 87 2.49 5.12 5.15
N GLY A 88 3.22 4.64 6.15
CA GLY A 88 2.94 4.90 7.56
C GLY A 88 3.09 6.37 7.94
N LEU A 89 4.16 7.03 7.46
CA LEU A 89 4.33 8.49 7.59
C LEU A 89 3.21 9.25 6.89
N GLY A 90 2.78 8.76 5.73
CA GLY A 90 1.66 9.28 4.96
C GLY A 90 0.34 9.26 5.75
N ILE A 91 -0.03 8.10 6.30
CA ILE A 91 -1.22 7.96 7.16
C ILE A 91 -1.15 8.93 8.34
N TYR A 92 -0.02 8.96 9.04
CA TYR A 92 0.17 9.90 10.14
C TYR A 92 -0.03 11.35 9.69
N ALA A 93 0.59 11.75 8.57
CA ALA A 93 0.47 13.10 8.04
C ALA A 93 -0.98 13.44 7.67
N THR A 94 -1.75 12.52 7.09
CA THR A 94 -3.17 12.75 6.80
C THR A 94 -4.02 13.01 8.05
N GLY A 95 -3.67 12.39 9.18
CA GLY A 95 -4.35 12.65 10.46
C GLY A 95 -3.87 13.93 11.17
N ALA A 96 -2.67 14.42 10.84
CA ALA A 96 -2.11 15.64 11.41
C ALA A 96 -2.52 16.92 10.64
N ILE A 97 -2.92 16.78 9.38
CA ILE A 97 -3.43 17.88 8.55
C ILE A 97 -4.86 18.21 8.99
N PRO A 98 -5.20 19.48 9.28
CA PRO A 98 -6.56 19.88 9.61
C PRO A 98 -7.53 19.49 8.50
N ALA A 99 -8.70 18.94 8.85
CA ALA A 99 -9.74 18.61 7.88
C ALA A 99 -10.57 19.87 7.56
N GLU A 100 -10.11 20.69 6.62
CA GLU A 100 -10.79 21.92 6.19
C GLU A 100 -10.48 22.21 4.71
N ALA A 101 -11.28 23.07 4.05
CA ALA A 101 -11.12 23.32 2.62
C ALA A 101 -9.73 23.90 2.26
N GLY A 102 -9.15 24.73 3.13
CA GLY A 102 -7.84 25.35 2.89
C GLY A 102 -6.67 24.38 2.85
N SER A 103 -6.77 23.23 3.51
CA SER A 103 -5.73 22.20 3.56
C SER A 103 -5.88 21.12 2.49
N LEU A 104 -7.01 21.10 1.76
CA LEU A 104 -7.36 20.03 0.83
C LEU A 104 -6.31 19.77 -0.25
N PRO A 105 -5.63 20.77 -0.85
CA PRO A 105 -4.54 20.52 -1.80
C PRO A 105 -3.35 19.79 -1.17
N LEU A 106 -2.96 20.19 0.05
CA LEU A 106 -1.88 19.54 0.78
C LEU A 106 -2.26 18.10 1.16
N LEU A 107 -3.48 17.91 1.66
CA LEU A 107 -4.01 16.60 1.99
C LEU A 107 -4.00 15.68 0.75
N THR A 108 -4.47 16.19 -0.39
CA THR A 108 -4.49 15.45 -1.66
C THR A 108 -3.08 15.05 -2.09
N ALA A 109 -2.09 15.94 -1.99
CA ALA A 109 -0.70 15.64 -2.33
C ALA A 109 -0.12 14.53 -1.43
N VAL A 110 -0.36 14.61 -0.12
CA VAL A 110 0.06 13.58 0.83
C VAL A 110 -0.62 12.25 0.52
N VAL A 111 -1.93 12.25 0.27
CA VAL A 111 -2.71 11.05 -0.09
C VAL A 111 -2.19 10.41 -1.37
N LEU A 112 -1.89 11.20 -2.39
CA LEU A 112 -1.37 10.72 -3.66
C LEU A 112 0.02 10.10 -3.50
N LEU A 113 0.93 10.77 -2.80
CA LEU A 113 2.28 10.26 -2.52
C LEU A 113 2.22 8.96 -1.68
N SER A 114 1.33 8.94 -0.69
CA SER A 114 1.15 7.78 0.17
C SER A 114 0.59 6.60 -0.62
N ASN A 115 -0.41 6.82 -1.49
CA ASN A 115 -0.95 5.75 -2.34
C ASN A 115 0.05 5.28 -3.38
N PHE A 116 0.88 6.18 -3.91
CA PHE A 116 1.99 5.80 -4.76
C PHE A 116 2.93 4.83 -4.03
N ALA A 117 3.38 5.16 -2.82
CA ALA A 117 4.18 4.25 -2.00
C ALA A 117 3.45 2.93 -1.69
N VAL A 118 2.16 2.98 -1.36
CA VAL A 118 1.33 1.78 -1.09
C VAL A 118 1.31 0.82 -2.29
N THR A 119 1.41 1.30 -3.54
CA THR A 119 1.52 0.38 -4.69
C THR A 119 2.78 -0.50 -4.62
N PHE A 120 3.92 0.06 -4.19
CA PHE A 120 5.18 -0.68 -4.02
C PHE A 120 5.08 -1.68 -2.87
N LEU A 121 4.38 -1.31 -1.79
CA LEU A 121 4.10 -2.21 -0.68
C LEU A 121 3.33 -3.43 -1.17
N ALA A 122 2.19 -3.21 -1.84
CA ALA A 122 1.34 -4.29 -2.35
C ALA A 122 2.11 -5.21 -3.29
N MET A 123 2.81 -4.64 -4.28
CA MET A 123 3.62 -5.41 -5.23
C MET A 123 4.73 -6.21 -4.56
N SER A 124 5.35 -5.66 -3.51
CA SER A 124 6.37 -6.36 -2.74
C SER A 124 5.79 -7.56 -1.99
N VAL A 125 4.61 -7.40 -1.38
CA VAL A 125 3.92 -8.50 -0.68
C VAL A 125 3.42 -9.56 -1.65
N GLU A 126 2.80 -9.15 -2.77
CA GLU A 126 2.39 -10.03 -3.86
C GLU A 126 3.58 -10.88 -4.36
N SER A 127 4.73 -10.25 -4.59
CA SER A 127 5.96 -10.93 -5.02
C SER A 127 6.50 -11.88 -3.94
N LEU A 128 6.57 -11.43 -2.68
CA LEU A 128 7.00 -12.28 -1.56
C LEU A 128 6.10 -13.50 -1.38
N MET A 129 4.80 -13.35 -1.59
CA MET A 129 3.83 -14.43 -1.53
C MET A 129 3.97 -15.39 -2.70
N ALA A 130 4.09 -14.86 -3.92
CA ALA A 130 4.21 -15.66 -5.14
C ALA A 130 5.45 -16.56 -5.14
N TYR A 131 6.59 -16.03 -4.68
CA TYR A 131 7.86 -16.77 -4.65
C TYR A 131 8.13 -17.47 -3.30
N GLY A 132 7.42 -17.09 -2.24
CA GLY A 132 7.54 -17.68 -0.91
C GLY A 132 6.56 -18.82 -0.64
N THR A 133 5.56 -19.04 -1.51
CA THR A 133 4.50 -20.04 -1.33
C THR A 133 4.63 -21.19 -2.36
N PRO A 134 4.61 -22.46 -1.92
CA PRO A 134 4.50 -23.65 -2.77
C PRO A 134 3.26 -23.61 -3.64
N GLU A 135 3.34 -24.19 -4.84
CA GLU A 135 2.27 -24.17 -5.85
C GLU A 135 0.91 -24.66 -5.31
N ASP A 136 0.90 -25.71 -4.49
CA ASP A 136 -0.30 -26.32 -3.90
C ASP A 136 -0.94 -25.44 -2.80
N ALA A 137 -0.19 -24.50 -2.23
CA ALA A 137 -0.63 -23.61 -1.17
C ALA A 137 -0.95 -22.19 -1.64
N LYS A 138 -0.69 -21.83 -2.91
CA LYS A 138 -0.89 -20.47 -3.44
C LYS A 138 -2.32 -19.97 -3.28
N GLY A 139 -3.32 -20.81 -3.56
CA GLY A 139 -4.73 -20.44 -3.39
C GLY A 139 -5.04 -20.02 -1.95
N ARG A 140 -4.62 -20.82 -0.97
CA ARG A 140 -4.82 -20.55 0.46
C ARG A 140 -4.07 -19.32 0.96
N SER A 141 -2.91 -19.00 0.38
CA SER A 141 -2.16 -17.78 0.74
C SER A 141 -2.79 -16.52 0.14
N ALA A 142 -3.40 -16.62 -1.04
CA ALA A 142 -3.99 -15.49 -1.74
C ALA A 142 -5.37 -15.07 -1.21
N GLY A 143 -6.09 -15.99 -0.54
CA GLY A 143 -7.44 -15.79 -0.02
C GLY A 143 -8.35 -16.96 -0.36
#